data_AF-A0A395LYM7-F1
#
_entry.id   AF-A0A395LYM7-F1
#
_cell.length_a   1.000
_cell.length_b   1.000
_cell.length_c   1.000
_cell.angle_alpha   90.00
_cell.angle_beta   90.00
_cell.angle_gamma   90.00
#
_symmetry.space_group_name_H-M   'P 1'
#
loop_
_entity.id
_entity.type
_entity.pdbx_description
1 polymer ?
#
loop_
_entity_poly.entity_id
_entity_poly.type
_entity_poly.pdbx_seq_one_letter_code
_entity_poly.pdbx_strand_id
1 'polypeptide(L)'
;MRKQLFTLLLTALLLSSSVISAQAQAPQYAQDRGVIQIGATTNLTLAIQSISGSSTTSFTLAPTIGYFVIPNLAVGGTISLSVQSQSAGNQSRTATTFGIGPAGTYYFADKNTALAPLVGAGLFFTTSEGSNAFDFEFIGGVNYMVSKNVGLTGFAFLSVGPREGATALGFGLRGAISVFLW
;
A
#
# COMPACT_ATOMS: atom_id res chain seq x y z
N MET A 1 40.59 -18.14 -46.51
CA MET A 1 39.19 -17.98 -46.07
C MET A 1 38.93 -18.44 -44.63
N ARG A 2 39.50 -19.58 -44.14
CA ARG A 2 39.28 -20.10 -42.77
C ARG A 2 39.65 -19.15 -41.60
N LYS A 3 40.73 -18.36 -41.73
CA LYS A 3 41.17 -17.44 -40.65
C LYS A 3 40.23 -16.25 -40.48
N GLN A 4 39.66 -15.73 -41.56
CA GLN A 4 38.72 -14.60 -41.50
C GLN A 4 37.35 -15.02 -40.97
N LEU A 5 36.90 -16.25 -41.22
CA LEU A 5 35.69 -16.81 -40.60
C LEU A 5 35.85 -16.93 -39.07
N PHE A 6 37.04 -17.32 -38.59
CA PHE A 6 37.32 -17.45 -37.16
C PHE A 6 37.39 -16.09 -36.46
N THR A 7 37.99 -15.08 -37.11
CA THR A 7 38.01 -13.70 -36.61
C THR A 7 36.61 -13.08 -36.55
N LEU A 8 35.74 -13.38 -37.52
CA LEU A 8 34.35 -12.91 -37.54
C LEU A 8 33.50 -13.57 -36.44
N LEU A 9 33.70 -14.87 -36.19
CA LEU A 9 33.02 -15.59 -35.12
C LEU A 9 33.44 -15.07 -33.73
N LEU A 10 34.72 -14.76 -33.55
CA LEU A 10 35.26 -14.26 -32.29
C LEU A 10 34.83 -12.82 -32.00
N THR A 11 34.70 -11.98 -33.03
CA THR A 11 34.13 -10.62 -32.89
C THR A 11 32.63 -10.66 -32.61
N ALA A 12 31.87 -11.55 -33.27
CA ALA A 12 30.45 -11.74 -32.97
C ALA A 12 30.20 -12.25 -31.54
N LEU A 13 31.08 -13.12 -31.02
CA LEU A 13 30.98 -13.63 -29.64
C LEU A 13 31.31 -12.54 -28.60
N LEU A 14 32.26 -11.64 -28.88
CA LEU A 14 32.61 -10.51 -28.01
C LEU A 14 31.59 -9.35 -28.05
N LEU A 15 30.81 -9.23 -29.13
CA LEU A 15 29.72 -8.25 -29.24
C LEU A 15 28.43 -8.72 -28.54
N SER A 16 28.28 -10.02 -28.25
CA SER A 16 27.13 -10.58 -27.53
C SER A 16 27.23 -10.48 -26.00
N SER A 17 28.38 -10.09 -25.45
CA SER A 17 28.59 -9.96 -24.00
C SER A 17 28.25 -8.59 -23.43
N SER A 18 27.65 -7.67 -24.19
CA SER A 18 26.87 -6.57 -23.61
C SER A 18 25.51 -7.09 -23.11
N VAL A 19 25.55 -8.10 -22.24
CA VAL A 19 24.61 -8.09 -21.13
C VAL A 19 24.88 -6.76 -20.42
N ILE A 20 24.06 -5.76 -20.74
CA ILE A 20 23.75 -4.72 -19.78
C ILE A 20 23.11 -5.50 -18.63
N SER A 21 23.94 -6.05 -17.74
CA SER A 21 23.55 -6.17 -16.36
C SER A 21 23.09 -4.76 -16.04
N ALA A 22 21.78 -4.60 -15.87
CA ALA A 22 21.24 -3.44 -15.19
C ALA A 22 21.95 -3.44 -13.84
N GLN A 23 23.11 -2.79 -13.78
CA GLN A 23 23.88 -2.62 -12.56
C GLN A 23 22.88 -1.96 -11.64
N ALA A 24 22.41 -2.70 -10.64
CA ALA A 24 21.42 -2.20 -9.71
C ALA A 24 22.11 -1.03 -9.01
N GLN A 25 21.86 0.19 -9.52
CA GLN A 25 22.33 1.41 -8.88
C GLN A 25 21.73 1.38 -7.48
N ALA A 26 22.60 1.57 -6.49
CA ALA A 26 22.15 1.66 -5.10
C ALA A 26 21.01 2.69 -5.04
N PRO A 27 19.91 2.41 -4.34
CA PRO A 27 18.79 3.32 -4.33
C PRO A 27 19.24 4.67 -3.75
N GLN A 28 18.85 5.76 -4.40
CA GLN A 28 19.25 7.11 -4.02
C GLN A 28 18.07 7.90 -3.45
N TYR A 29 16.84 7.49 -3.80
CA TYR A 29 15.58 8.13 -3.42
C TYR A 29 14.59 7.14 -2.83
N ALA A 30 13.63 7.66 -2.07
CA ALA A 30 12.62 6.89 -1.32
C ALA A 30 11.74 5.94 -2.17
N GLN A 31 11.63 6.18 -3.48
CA GLN A 31 10.79 5.38 -4.39
C GLN A 31 11.62 4.65 -5.46
N ASP A 32 12.93 4.57 -5.28
CA ASP A 32 13.78 3.78 -6.17
C ASP A 32 13.55 2.28 -5.99
N ARG A 33 13.84 1.51 -7.04
CA ARG A 33 13.79 0.05 -6.98
C ARG A 33 14.70 -0.46 -5.85
N GLY A 34 14.21 -1.40 -5.07
CA GLY A 34 14.96 -2.03 -3.98
C GLY A 34 14.73 -1.41 -2.60
N VAL A 35 14.10 -0.23 -2.52
CA VAL A 35 13.73 0.38 -1.25
C VAL A 35 12.66 -0.44 -0.54
N ILE A 36 12.76 -0.54 0.79
CA ILE A 36 11.71 -1.08 1.66
C ILE A 36 10.96 0.08 2.28
N GLN A 37 9.65 0.09 2.15
CA GLN A 37 8.75 0.99 2.84
C GLN A 37 8.15 0.29 4.05
N ILE A 38 8.22 0.93 5.21
CA ILE A 38 7.48 0.54 6.40
C ILE A 38 6.55 1.71 6.73
N GLY A 39 5.25 1.48 6.59
CA GLY A 39 4.24 2.49 6.86
C GLY A 39 3.32 2.05 7.99
N ALA A 40 2.80 3.00 8.74
CA ALA A 40 1.67 2.78 9.63
C ALA A 40 0.55 3.75 9.26
N THR A 41 -0.58 3.19 8.86
CA THR A 41 -1.82 3.95 8.71
C THR A 41 -2.54 3.92 10.05
N THR A 42 -2.95 5.08 10.53
CA THR A 42 -3.89 5.19 11.64
C THR A 42 -5.11 5.95 11.15
N ASN A 43 -6.29 5.44 11.48
CA ASN A 43 -7.51 6.20 11.28
C ASN A 43 -8.34 6.19 12.56
N LEU A 44 -8.85 7.36 12.89
CA LEU A 44 -9.91 7.56 13.84
C LEU A 44 -11.13 8.01 13.04
N THR A 45 -12.17 7.20 13.02
CA THR A 45 -13.44 7.55 12.39
C THR A 45 -14.49 7.72 13.48
N LEU A 46 -15.02 8.94 13.60
CA LEU A 46 -16.12 9.27 14.49
C LEU A 46 -17.36 9.49 13.61
N ALA A 47 -18.29 8.54 13.64
CA ALA A 47 -19.56 8.63 12.92
C ALA A 47 -20.70 8.77 13.93
N ILE A 48 -21.29 9.97 14.02
CA ILE A 48 -22.48 10.23 14.83
C ILE A 48 -23.69 10.18 13.89
N GLN A 49 -24.55 9.16 14.03
CA GLN A 49 -25.80 9.08 13.27
C GLN A 49 -26.96 9.61 14.13
N SER A 50 -27.28 10.89 13.95
CA SER A 50 -28.22 11.64 14.79
C SER A 50 -29.70 11.34 14.56
N ILE A 51 -30.06 10.34 13.75
CA ILE A 51 -31.48 10.05 13.44
C ILE A 51 -32.10 9.10 14.49
N SER A 52 -31.28 8.40 15.29
CA SER A 52 -31.74 7.41 16.28
C SER A 52 -30.92 7.40 17.58
N GLY A 53 -30.11 8.43 17.82
CA GLY A 53 -29.22 8.51 18.99
C GLY A 53 -28.12 7.44 19.00
N SER A 54 -27.80 6.89 17.82
CA SER A 54 -26.75 5.89 17.68
C SER A 54 -25.43 6.56 17.31
N SER A 55 -24.36 6.17 18.00
CA SER A 55 -23.00 6.60 17.69
C SER A 55 -22.15 5.39 17.35
N THR A 56 -21.30 5.55 16.33
CA THR A 56 -20.27 4.57 15.96
C THR A 56 -18.92 5.24 16.03
N THR A 57 -18.07 4.72 16.89
CA THR A 57 -16.66 5.12 16.97
C THR A 57 -15.83 3.95 16.48
N SER A 58 -14.97 4.18 15.49
CA SER A 58 -13.98 3.19 15.08
C SER A 58 -12.57 3.76 15.15
N PHE A 59 -11.67 2.93 15.66
CA PHE A 59 -10.24 3.14 15.62
C PHE A 59 -9.62 2.00 14.85
N THR A 60 -8.74 2.32 13.91
CA THR A 60 -8.00 1.30 13.15
C THR A 60 -6.53 1.66 13.12
N LEU A 61 -5.70 0.64 13.34
CA LEU A 61 -4.26 0.67 13.13
C LEU A 61 -3.92 -0.35 12.05
N ALA A 62 -3.29 0.10 10.97
CA ALA A 62 -2.94 -0.74 9.84
C ALA A 62 -1.48 -0.53 9.42
N PRO A 63 -0.53 -1.26 10.03
CA PRO A 63 0.85 -1.24 9.58
C PRO A 63 1.00 -2.00 8.25
N THR A 64 1.93 -1.51 7.46
CA THR A 64 2.18 -1.88 6.06
C THR A 64 3.68 -2.09 5.88
N ILE A 65 4.02 -3.07 5.06
CA ILE A 65 5.37 -3.25 4.55
C ILE A 65 5.29 -3.36 3.03
N GLY A 66 6.14 -2.63 2.33
CA GLY A 66 6.20 -2.60 0.87
C GLY A 66 7.63 -2.69 0.38
N TYR A 67 7.81 -3.28 -0.79
CA TYR A 67 9.10 -3.35 -1.49
C TYR A 67 8.93 -2.75 -2.89
N PHE A 68 9.82 -1.82 -3.25
CA PHE A 68 9.81 -1.20 -4.57
C PHE A 68 10.37 -2.16 -5.63
N VAL A 69 9.48 -2.92 -6.27
CA VAL A 69 9.84 -3.94 -7.27
C VAL A 69 10.39 -3.32 -8.56
N ILE A 70 9.90 -2.13 -8.89
CA ILE A 70 10.39 -1.21 -9.93
C ILE A 70 10.34 0.21 -9.34
N PRO A 71 10.97 1.22 -9.97
CA PRO A 71 10.82 2.59 -9.53
C PRO A 71 9.34 2.95 -9.39
N ASN A 72 8.99 3.62 -8.29
CA ASN A 72 7.66 4.12 -7.97
C ASN A 72 6.56 3.08 -7.70
N LEU A 73 6.81 1.77 -7.83
CA LEU A 73 5.81 0.74 -7.52
C LEU A 73 6.22 -0.08 -6.30
N ALA A 74 5.56 0.17 -5.18
CA ALA A 74 5.68 -0.64 -3.98
C ALA A 74 4.66 -1.79 -4.02
N VAL A 75 5.12 -3.01 -3.74
CA VAL A 75 4.26 -4.19 -3.53
C VAL A 75 4.59 -4.79 -2.18
N GLY A 76 3.56 -5.17 -1.43
CA GLY A 76 3.76 -5.84 -0.15
C GLY A 76 2.45 -6.19 0.51
N GLY A 77 2.37 -5.99 1.82
CA GLY A 77 1.25 -6.43 2.62
C GLY A 77 0.91 -5.48 3.75
N THR A 78 -0.34 -5.60 4.20
CA THR A 78 -0.90 -4.83 5.30
C THR A 78 -1.51 -5.81 6.29
N ILE A 79 -1.31 -5.53 7.57
CA ILE A 79 -2.15 -6.09 8.64
C ILE A 79 -2.97 -4.96 9.22
N SER A 80 -4.16 -5.25 9.71
CA SER A 80 -5.05 -4.25 10.29
C SER A 80 -5.71 -4.77 11.56
N LEU A 81 -5.79 -3.91 12.55
CA LEU A 81 -6.59 -4.10 13.75
C LEU A 81 -7.58 -2.94 13.84
N SER A 82 -8.86 -3.26 13.83
CA SER A 82 -9.93 -2.28 13.97
C SER A 82 -10.79 -2.61 15.18
N VAL A 83 -11.05 -1.61 16.01
CA VAL A 83 -12.01 -1.69 17.12
C VAL A 83 -13.15 -0.75 16.80
N GLN A 84 -14.37 -1.27 16.77
CA GLN A 84 -15.57 -0.49 16.53
C GLN A 84 -16.51 -0.64 17.72
N SER A 85 -16.88 0.49 18.32
CA SER A 85 -17.91 0.57 19.34
C SER A 85 -19.14 1.23 18.77
N GLN A 86 -20.27 0.54 18.88
CA GLN A 86 -21.58 1.05 18.51
C GLN A 86 -22.41 1.21 19.77
N SER A 87 -23.00 2.38 19.95
CA SER A 87 -23.93 2.67 21.04
C SER A 87 -25.29 3.02 20.47
N ALA A 88 -26.35 2.51 21.09
CA ALA A 88 -27.73 2.84 20.77
C ALA A 88 -28.56 2.84 22.07
N GLY A 89 -28.98 4.02 22.52
CA GLY A 89 -29.62 4.17 23.83
C GLY A 89 -28.70 3.72 24.98
N ASN A 90 -29.17 2.77 25.79
CA ASN A 90 -28.41 2.20 26.93
C ASN A 90 -27.58 0.95 26.56
N GLN A 91 -27.57 0.56 25.29
CA GLN A 91 -26.85 -0.62 24.82
C GLN A 91 -25.56 -0.17 24.11
N SER A 92 -24.46 -0.88 24.40
CA SER A 92 -23.19 -0.68 23.70
C SER A 92 -22.60 -2.03 23.32
N ARG A 93 -22.11 -2.14 22.08
CA ARG A 93 -21.41 -3.32 21.58
C ARG A 93 -20.07 -2.89 21.00
N THR A 94 -19.02 -3.62 21.34
CA THR A 94 -17.68 -3.43 20.79
C THR A 94 -17.28 -4.68 20.02
N ALA A 95 -16.92 -4.50 18.76
CA ALA A 95 -16.39 -5.55 17.90
C ALA A 95 -14.93 -5.27 17.56
N THR A 96 -14.12 -6.32 17.57
CA THR A 96 -12.73 -6.29 17.10
C THR A 96 -12.64 -7.00 15.77
N THR A 97 -11.99 -6.38 14.80
CA THR A 97 -11.74 -6.94 13.47
C THR A 97 -10.23 -7.00 13.24
N PHE A 98 -9.74 -8.18 12.88
CA PHE A 98 -8.39 -8.37 12.38
C PHE A 98 -8.43 -8.51 10.86
N GLY A 99 -7.45 -7.96 10.18
CA GLY A 99 -7.32 -8.08 8.73
C GLY A 99 -5.89 -8.27 8.29
N ILE A 100 -5.71 -8.93 7.15
CA ILE A 100 -4.43 -9.11 6.50
C ILE A 100 -4.64 -9.18 4.99
N GLY A 101 -3.69 -8.65 4.23
CA GLY A 101 -3.86 -8.59 2.79
C GLY A 101 -2.63 -8.14 2.01
N PRO A 102 -2.41 -8.64 0.79
CA PRO A 102 -1.46 -8.02 -0.12
C PRO A 102 -1.99 -6.67 -0.62
N ALA A 103 -1.07 -5.74 -0.88
CA ALA A 103 -1.38 -4.44 -1.46
C ALA A 103 -0.24 -3.95 -2.37
N GLY A 104 -0.59 -3.10 -3.32
CA GLY A 104 0.35 -2.41 -4.18
C GLY A 104 0.00 -0.93 -4.32
N THR A 105 1.03 -0.08 -4.34
CA THR A 105 0.90 1.37 -4.45
C THR A 105 1.87 1.89 -5.49
N TYR A 106 1.35 2.66 -6.44
CA TYR A 106 2.13 3.37 -7.45
C TYR A 106 2.20 4.86 -7.10
N TYR A 107 3.41 5.41 -7.11
CA TYR A 107 3.71 6.81 -6.82
C TYR A 107 3.99 7.57 -8.13
N PHE A 108 3.23 8.61 -8.41
CA PHE A 108 3.49 9.51 -9.53
C PHE A 108 4.53 10.56 -9.12
N ALA A 109 5.77 10.13 -8.91
CA ALA A 109 6.86 11.00 -8.49
C ALA A 109 8.07 10.92 -9.41
N ASP A 110 8.67 12.08 -9.66
CA ASP A 110 10.00 12.18 -10.24
C ASP A 110 11.07 12.11 -9.14
N LYS A 111 12.33 11.91 -9.55
CA LYS A 111 13.47 11.92 -8.65
C LYS A 111 13.52 13.25 -7.89
N ASN A 112 13.68 13.17 -6.56
CA ASN A 112 13.77 14.32 -5.66
C ASN A 112 12.49 15.15 -5.47
N THR A 113 11.31 14.62 -5.83
CA THR A 113 10.04 15.32 -5.59
C THR A 113 9.58 15.12 -4.15
N ALA A 114 9.26 16.23 -3.47
CA ALA A 114 8.76 16.19 -2.09
C ALA A 114 7.30 15.74 -2.01
N LEU A 115 6.49 15.96 -3.05
CA LEU A 115 5.07 15.61 -3.08
C LEU A 115 4.77 14.61 -4.20
N ALA A 116 4.37 13.41 -3.82
CA ALA A 116 4.13 12.27 -4.69
C ALA A 116 2.64 11.89 -4.67
N PRO A 117 1.83 12.27 -5.68
CA PRO A 117 0.51 11.68 -5.87
C PRO A 117 0.62 10.15 -5.96
N LEU A 118 -0.40 9.43 -5.50
CA LEU A 118 -0.38 7.98 -5.49
C LEU A 118 -1.75 7.38 -5.77
N VAL A 119 -1.73 6.16 -6.28
CA VAL A 119 -2.88 5.26 -6.35
C VAL A 119 -2.45 3.87 -5.90
N GLY A 120 -3.37 3.10 -5.36
CA GLY A 120 -3.07 1.74 -4.94
C GLY A 120 -4.31 0.87 -4.89
N ALA A 121 -4.05 -0.43 -4.77
CA ALA A 121 -5.08 -1.42 -4.60
C ALA A 121 -4.61 -2.53 -3.65
N GLY A 122 -5.53 -3.15 -2.94
CA GLY A 122 -5.26 -4.25 -2.02
C GLY A 122 -6.41 -5.22 -1.91
N LEU A 123 -6.09 -6.42 -1.45
CA LEU A 123 -7.03 -7.50 -1.17
C LEU A 123 -6.92 -7.85 0.29
N PHE A 124 -8.02 -7.80 1.03
CA PHE A 124 -8.01 -7.98 2.47
C PHE A 124 -8.90 -9.14 2.87
N PHE A 125 -8.35 -10.07 3.62
CA PHE A 125 -9.12 -11.03 4.39
C PHE A 125 -9.30 -10.48 5.80
N THR A 126 -10.55 -10.38 6.27
CA THR A 126 -10.87 -9.88 7.60
C THR A 126 -11.64 -10.92 8.41
N THR A 127 -11.42 -10.93 9.72
CA THR A 127 -12.14 -11.77 10.67
C THR A 127 -12.65 -10.91 11.83
N SER A 128 -13.92 -11.06 12.18
CA SER A 128 -14.56 -10.37 13.29
C SER A 128 -15.61 -11.27 13.93
N GLU A 129 -15.45 -11.54 15.23
CA GLU A 129 -16.40 -12.33 16.04
C GLU A 129 -16.81 -13.68 15.39
N GLY A 130 -15.87 -14.37 14.74
CA GLY A 130 -16.10 -15.67 14.09
C GLY A 130 -16.65 -15.58 12.66
N SER A 131 -16.94 -14.38 12.16
CA SER A 131 -17.30 -14.13 10.77
C SER A 131 -16.07 -13.72 9.96
N ASN A 132 -15.96 -14.24 8.74
CA ASN A 132 -14.87 -13.92 7.83
C ASN A 132 -15.39 -13.13 6.62
N ALA A 133 -14.56 -12.27 6.06
CA ALA A 133 -14.87 -11.56 4.85
C ALA A 133 -13.65 -11.29 3.98
N PHE A 134 -13.93 -10.99 2.73
CA PHE A 134 -12.93 -10.57 1.76
C PHE A 134 -13.32 -9.20 1.19
N ASP A 135 -12.37 -8.29 1.11
CA ASP A 135 -12.60 -6.91 0.67
C ASP A 135 -11.50 -6.50 -0.33
N PHE A 136 -11.90 -5.89 -1.44
CA PHE A 136 -11.00 -5.16 -2.34
C PHE A 136 -10.94 -3.71 -1.87
N GLU A 137 -9.76 -3.15 -1.71
CA GLU A 137 -9.57 -1.74 -1.38
C GLU A 137 -8.83 -1.03 -2.52
N PHE A 138 -9.29 0.16 -2.89
CA PHE A 138 -8.63 1.08 -3.80
C PHE A 138 -8.33 2.38 -3.07
N ILE A 139 -7.14 2.93 -3.27
CA ILE A 139 -6.72 4.18 -2.65
C ILE A 139 -6.25 5.19 -3.70
N GLY A 140 -6.47 6.47 -3.39
CA GLY A 140 -5.93 7.59 -4.15
C GLY A 140 -5.58 8.73 -3.22
N GLY A 141 -4.39 9.30 -3.35
CA GLY A 141 -3.91 10.30 -2.40
C GLY A 141 -2.60 10.96 -2.78
N VAL A 142 -1.93 11.52 -1.77
CA VAL A 142 -0.64 12.19 -1.89
C VAL A 142 0.26 11.80 -0.72
N ASN A 143 1.54 11.58 -1.00
CA ASN A 143 2.60 11.41 -0.01
C ASN A 143 3.53 12.63 -0.05
N TYR A 144 3.71 13.28 1.09
CA TYR A 144 4.62 14.40 1.27
C TYR A 144 5.84 13.95 2.08
N MET A 145 7.02 14.00 1.47
CA MET A 145 8.31 13.70 2.09
C MET A 145 8.70 14.84 3.03
N VAL A 146 8.62 14.61 4.34
CA VAL A 146 9.06 15.55 5.37
C VAL A 146 10.57 15.47 5.63
N SER A 147 11.20 14.37 5.23
CA SER A 147 12.65 14.19 5.19
C SER A 147 13.02 13.32 4.00
N LYS A 148 14.30 12.97 3.83
CA LYS A 148 14.70 12.02 2.79
C LYS A 148 13.97 10.69 2.95
N ASN A 149 13.88 10.17 4.18
CA ASN A 149 13.39 8.82 4.47
C ASN A 149 11.98 8.77 5.08
N VAL A 150 11.35 9.91 5.38
CA VAL A 150 10.06 9.95 6.09
C VAL A 150 9.01 10.69 5.27
N GLY A 151 7.87 10.04 5.05
CA GLY A 151 6.71 10.59 4.35
C GLY A 151 5.47 10.65 5.22
N LEU A 152 4.66 11.69 5.01
CA LEU A 152 3.29 11.81 5.50
C LEU A 152 2.34 11.62 4.34
N THR A 153 1.41 10.68 4.47
CA THR A 153 0.48 10.33 3.40
C THR A 153 -0.94 10.67 3.82
N GLY A 154 -1.69 11.34 2.94
CA GLY A 154 -3.14 11.49 3.05
C GLY A 154 -3.81 10.87 1.83
N PHE A 155 -4.83 10.03 2.03
CA PHE A 155 -5.50 9.36 0.92
C PHE A 155 -6.98 9.11 1.20
N ALA A 156 -7.76 9.08 0.12
CA ALA A 156 -9.10 8.53 0.12
C ALA A 156 -9.03 7.02 -0.17
N PHE A 157 -9.97 6.27 0.40
CA PHE A 157 -10.15 4.85 0.11
C PHE A 157 -11.58 4.54 -0.32
N LEU A 158 -11.71 3.50 -1.12
CA LEU A 158 -12.94 2.81 -1.46
C LEU A 158 -12.72 1.31 -1.21
N SER A 159 -13.55 0.69 -0.39
CA SER A 159 -13.55 -0.75 -0.16
C SER A 159 -14.86 -1.39 -0.65
N VAL A 160 -14.74 -2.57 -1.26
CA VAL A 160 -15.85 -3.35 -1.79
C VAL A 160 -15.68 -4.80 -1.38
N GLY A 161 -16.67 -5.38 -0.70
CA GLY A 161 -16.60 -6.77 -0.25
C GLY A 161 -17.91 -7.51 -0.42
N PRO A 162 -17.92 -8.73 -1.00
CA PRO A 162 -19.10 -9.58 -1.01
C PRO A 162 -19.50 -9.95 0.41
N ARG A 163 -20.81 -9.93 0.69
CA ARG A 163 -21.43 -10.42 1.91
C ARG A 163 -22.60 -11.33 1.53
N GLU A 164 -23.11 -12.10 2.48
CA GLU A 164 -24.29 -12.93 2.21
C GLU A 164 -25.49 -12.04 1.84
N GLY A 165 -25.98 -12.19 0.61
CA GLY A 165 -27.14 -11.45 0.11
C GLY A 165 -26.94 -9.96 -0.20
N ALA A 166 -25.72 -9.42 -0.05
CA ALA A 166 -25.43 -8.00 -0.31
C ALA A 166 -23.96 -7.73 -0.66
N THR A 167 -23.65 -6.52 -1.13
CA THR A 167 -22.27 -6.02 -1.27
C THR A 167 -22.03 -4.93 -0.25
N ALA A 168 -20.97 -5.07 0.55
CA ALA A 168 -20.51 -4.02 1.44
C ALA A 168 -19.68 -3.00 0.64
N LEU A 169 -19.96 -1.72 0.86
CA LEU A 169 -19.21 -0.60 0.33
C LEU A 169 -18.74 0.28 1.48
N GLY A 170 -17.44 0.57 1.54
CA GLY A 170 -16.85 1.50 2.49
C GLY A 170 -16.07 2.58 1.75
N PHE A 171 -16.09 3.81 2.26
CA PHE A 171 -15.22 4.87 1.74
C PHE A 171 -14.86 5.84 2.86
N GLY A 172 -13.78 6.57 2.68
CA GLY A 172 -13.37 7.57 3.65
C GLY A 172 -11.98 8.13 3.37
N LEU A 173 -11.43 8.83 4.35
CA LEU A 173 -10.10 9.41 4.30
C LEU A 173 -9.22 8.79 5.39
N ARG A 174 -7.93 8.61 5.11
CA ARG A 174 -6.93 8.11 6.06
C ARG A 174 -5.63 8.90 5.96
N GLY A 175 -4.89 8.88 7.07
CA GLY A 175 -3.54 9.40 7.16
C GLY A 175 -2.55 8.29 7.50
N ALA A 176 -1.33 8.37 6.97
CA ALA A 176 -0.26 7.44 7.29
C ALA A 176 1.09 8.14 7.44
N ILE A 177 1.97 7.51 8.21
CA ILE A 177 3.39 7.87 8.29
C ILE A 177 4.16 6.70 7.68
N SER A 178 5.08 7.00 6.77
CA SER A 178 5.94 5.99 6.13
C SER A 178 7.41 6.31 6.33
N VAL A 179 8.19 5.26 6.58
CA VAL A 179 9.65 5.27 6.59
C VAL A 179 10.16 4.44 5.42
N PHE A 180 11.15 4.96 4.71
CA PHE A 180 11.75 4.36 3.53
C PHE A 180 13.21 4.01 3.84
N LEU A 181 13.57 2.74 3.65
CA LEU A 181 14.86 2.15 3.98
C LEU A 181 15.59 1.74 2.71
N TRP A 182 16.78 2.29 2.50
CA TRP A 182 17.65 1.98 1.37
C TRP A 182 19.12 2.21 1.70
#